data_AF-A0AA41D6H1-F1
#
_entry.id   AF-A0AA41D6H1-F1
#
_cell.length_a   1.000
_cell.length_b   1.000
_cell.length_c   1.000
_cell.angle_alpha   90.00
_cell.angle_beta   90.00
_cell.angle_gamma   90.00
#
_symmetry.space_group_name_H-M   'P 1'
#
loop_
_entity.id
_entity.type
_entity.pdbx_description
1 polymer ?
#
loop_
_entity_poly.entity_id
_entity_poly.type
_entity_poly.pdbx_seq_one_letter_code
_entity_poly.pdbx_strand_id
1 'polypeptide(L)'
;MIPKKTLIEAAEKDGSMARLNQLLSASQILLCEANNLVEEASDLMKERGLMLGTIKQLHTRFVQSADAYFKEFSSLVIEEQSKMDMFNDMDSFDTYFRKWAKIPKGWEPLKQEI
;
A
#
# COMPACT_ATOMS: atom_id res chain seq x y z
N MET A 1 36.27 10.99 -2.71
CA MET A 1 34.86 10.64 -2.43
C MET A 1 34.00 11.48 -3.35
N ILE A 2 33.06 10.88 -4.10
CA ILE A 2 32.21 11.65 -5.03
C ILE A 2 31.18 12.45 -4.21
N PRO A 3 30.99 13.75 -4.46
CA PRO A 3 29.98 14.53 -3.75
C PRO A 3 28.56 13.99 -3.98
N LYS A 4 27.74 13.92 -2.92
CA LYS A 4 26.35 13.45 -3.00
C LYS A 4 25.54 14.18 -4.07
N LYS A 5 25.73 15.49 -4.21
CA LYS A 5 25.05 16.32 -5.20
C LYS A 5 25.33 15.85 -6.64
N THR A 6 26.58 15.51 -6.94
CA THR A 6 26.98 15.01 -8.26
C THR A 6 26.39 13.63 -8.58
N LEU A 7 26.19 12.79 -7.56
CA LEU A 7 25.52 11.50 -7.72
C LEU A 7 24.02 11.67 -8.03
N ILE A 8 23.36 12.63 -7.36
CA ILE A 8 21.95 12.94 -7.59
C ILE A 8 21.75 13.51 -9.00
N GLU A 9 22.55 14.50 -9.42
CA GLU A 9 22.47 15.10 -10.76
C GLU A 9 22.69 14.05 -11.88
N ALA A 10 23.59 13.08 -11.66
CA ALA A 10 23.79 11.98 -12.59
C ALA A 10 22.56 11.04 -12.67
N ALA A 11 21.98 10.70 -11.52
CA ALA A 11 20.79 9.85 -11.41
C ALA A 11 19.51 10.53 -11.90
N GLU A 12 19.43 11.86 -11.84
CA GLU A 12 18.37 12.64 -12.48
C GLU A 12 18.53 12.57 -14.00
N LYS A 13 19.75 12.79 -14.51
CA LYS A 13 20.03 12.82 -15.95
C LYS A 13 19.82 11.47 -16.65
N ASP A 14 20.11 10.36 -15.98
CA ASP A 14 19.93 9.02 -16.54
C ASP A 14 18.52 8.43 -16.30
N GLY A 15 17.65 9.15 -15.59
CA GLY A 15 16.28 8.74 -15.29
C GLY A 15 16.14 7.77 -14.11
N SER A 16 17.23 7.43 -13.42
CA SER A 16 17.20 6.56 -12.24
C SER A 16 16.31 7.11 -11.12
N MET A 17 16.32 8.43 -10.90
CA MET A 17 15.45 9.07 -9.90
C MET A 17 13.97 8.89 -10.23
N ALA A 18 13.58 9.05 -11.50
CA ALA A 18 12.21 8.81 -11.93
C ALA A 18 11.81 7.34 -11.74
N ARG A 19 12.72 6.40 -12.05
CA ARG A 19 12.48 4.96 -11.84
C ARG A 19 12.34 4.61 -10.35
N LEU A 20 13.17 5.20 -9.49
CA LEU A 20 13.08 5.03 -8.04
C LEU A 20 11.70 5.49 -7.52
N ASN A 21 11.25 6.67 -7.94
CA ASN A 21 9.92 7.18 -7.56
C ASN A 21 8.80 6.24 -8.00
N GLN A 22 8.85 5.71 -9.23
CA GLN A 22 7.86 4.73 -9.71
C GLN A 22 7.84 3.45 -8.87
N LEU A 23 9.01 2.85 -8.63
CA LEU A 23 9.12 1.58 -7.90
C LEU A 23 8.62 1.72 -6.47
N LEU A 24 9.00 2.80 -5.81
CA LEU A 24 8.63 3.04 -4.41
C LEU A 24 7.14 3.42 -4.29
N SER A 25 6.59 4.20 -5.23
CA SER A 25 5.16 4.50 -5.27
C SER A 25 4.33 3.24 -5.52
N ALA A 26 4.74 2.38 -6.44
CA ALA A 26 4.07 1.10 -6.69
C ALA A 26 4.12 0.18 -5.46
N SER A 27 5.26 0.13 -4.76
CA SER A 27 5.38 -0.61 -3.50
C SER A 27 4.42 -0.09 -2.43
N GLN A 28 4.21 1.22 -2.36
CA GLN A 28 3.26 1.80 -1.40
C GLN A 28 1.82 1.38 -1.71
N ILE A 29 1.41 1.38 -2.98
CA ILE A 29 0.07 0.91 -3.37
C ILE A 29 -0.16 -0.54 -2.95
N LEU A 30 0.84 -1.41 -3.12
CA LEU A 30 0.75 -2.80 -2.67
C LEU A 30 0.56 -2.92 -1.14
N LEU A 31 1.24 -2.08 -0.36
CA LEU A 31 1.08 -2.05 1.10
C LEU A 31 -0.31 -1.56 1.50
N CYS A 32 -0.82 -0.51 0.85
CA CYS A 32 -2.18 -0.01 1.07
C CYS A 32 -3.22 -1.10 0.76
N GLU A 33 -3.09 -1.79 -0.38
CA GLU A 33 -3.98 -2.89 -0.73
C GLU A 33 -3.94 -4.02 0.31
N ALA A 34 -2.74 -4.43 0.73
CA ALA A 34 -2.59 -5.46 1.76
C ALA A 34 -3.27 -5.06 3.08
N ASN A 35 -3.20 -3.78 3.48
CA ASN A 35 -3.89 -3.28 4.66
C ASN A 35 -5.41 -3.32 4.48
N ASN A 36 -5.94 -2.85 3.35
CA ASN A 36 -7.38 -2.90 3.05
C ASN A 36 -7.95 -4.33 3.18
N LEU A 37 -7.22 -5.33 2.68
CA LEU A 37 -7.63 -6.74 2.76
C LEU A 37 -7.66 -7.27 4.20
N VAL A 38 -6.67 -6.89 5.02
CA VAL A 38 -6.61 -7.30 6.42
C VAL A 38 -7.68 -6.59 7.26
N GLU A 39 -7.99 -5.33 6.95
CA GLU A 39 -9.11 -4.61 7.56
C GLU A 39 -10.45 -5.26 7.24
N GLU A 40 -10.70 -5.58 5.96
CA GLU A 40 -11.91 -6.30 5.55
C GLU A 40 -12.03 -7.68 6.24
N ALA A 41 -10.92 -8.43 6.34
CA ALA A 41 -10.89 -9.69 7.08
C ALA A 41 -11.16 -9.50 8.58
N SER A 42 -10.64 -8.41 9.17
CA SER A 42 -10.88 -8.04 10.57
C SER A 42 -12.35 -7.72 10.83
N ASP A 43 -12.99 -6.99 9.92
CA ASP A 43 -14.39 -6.63 10.05
C ASP A 43 -15.29 -7.87 9.93
N LEU A 44 -15.03 -8.74 8.96
CA LEU A 44 -15.73 -10.03 8.83
C LEU A 44 -15.60 -10.90 10.09
N MET A 45 -14.40 -11.00 10.67
CA MET A 45 -14.20 -11.75 11.90
C MET A 45 -14.97 -11.15 13.08
N LYS A 46 -14.95 -9.82 13.21
CA LYS A 46 -15.65 -9.09 14.27
C LYS A 46 -17.17 -9.29 14.18
N GLU A 47 -17.74 -9.19 12.98
CA GLU A 47 -19.17 -9.42 12.74
C GLU A 47 -19.62 -10.84 13.12
N ARG A 48 -18.70 -11.81 13.05
CA ARG A 48 -18.94 -13.22 13.42
C ARG A 48 -18.59 -13.56 14.86
N GLY A 49 -18.22 -12.57 15.68
CA GLY A 49 -17.79 -12.80 17.06
C GLY A 49 -16.48 -13.60 17.17
N LEU A 50 -15.70 -13.67 16.10
CA LEU A 50 -14.40 -14.34 16.08
C LEU A 50 -13.32 -13.40 16.63
N MET A 51 -12.46 -13.91 17.51
CA MET A 51 -11.33 -13.15 18.02
C MET A 51 -10.18 -13.10 16.99
N LEU A 52 -9.76 -11.89 16.63
CA LEU A 52 -8.57 -11.64 15.81
C LEU A 52 -7.23 -11.92 16.51
N GLY A 53 -7.26 -12.11 17.84
CA GLY A 53 -6.10 -12.48 18.66
C GLY A 53 -4.83 -11.68 18.34
N THR A 54 -3.75 -12.41 18.07
CA THR A 54 -2.40 -11.89 17.84
C THR A 54 -2.22 -11.24 16.45
N ILE A 55 -2.97 -11.68 15.43
CA ILE A 55 -2.77 -11.24 14.03
C ILE A 55 -3.09 -9.75 13.88
N LYS A 56 -4.20 -9.28 14.45
CA LYS A 56 -4.54 -7.83 14.41
C LYS A 56 -3.49 -6.98 15.09
N GLN A 57 -2.99 -7.41 16.25
CA GLN A 57 -1.96 -6.68 16.98
C GLN A 57 -0.65 -6.60 16.19
N LEU A 58 -0.24 -7.71 15.57
CA LEU A 58 0.94 -7.73 14.70
C LEU A 58 0.75 -6.85 13.46
N HIS A 59 -0.44 -6.89 12.85
CA HIS A 59 -0.75 -6.05 11.70
C HIS A 59 -0.74 -4.55 12.05
N THR A 60 -1.31 -4.15 13.19
CA THR A 60 -1.23 -2.75 13.65
C THR A 60 0.21 -2.28 13.82
N ARG A 61 1.10 -3.10 14.40
CA ARG A 61 2.53 -2.77 14.54
C ARG A 61 3.23 -2.71 13.18
N PHE A 62 2.85 -3.59 12.26
CA PHE A 62 3.34 -3.56 10.88
C PHE A 62 2.95 -2.26 10.18
N VAL A 63 1.69 -1.85 10.24
CA VAL A 63 1.20 -0.58 9.66
C VAL A 63 1.96 0.61 10.25
N GLN A 64 2.13 0.67 11.56
CA GLN A 64 2.91 1.75 12.20
C GLN A 64 4.37 1.82 11.70
N SER A 65 4.98 0.66 11.47
CA SER A 65 6.35 0.59 10.93
C SER A 65 6.38 1.00 9.45
N ALA A 66 5.36 0.61 8.68
CA ALA A 66 5.19 1.00 7.29
C ALA A 66 4.94 2.51 7.15
N ASP A 67 4.17 3.12 8.05
CA ASP A 67 3.95 4.58 8.09
C ASP A 67 5.23 5.36 8.37
N ALA A 68 6.06 4.86 9.30
CA ALA A 68 7.37 5.46 9.56
C ALA A 68 8.28 5.39 8.33
N TYR A 69 8.32 4.23 7.67
CA TYR A 69 9.02 4.07 6.38
C TYR A 69 8.46 5.02 5.32
N PHE A 70 7.13 5.15 5.22
CA PHE A 70 6.48 6.03 4.25
C PHE A 70 6.79 7.50 4.51
N LYS A 71 6.88 7.92 5.77
CA LYS A 71 7.25 9.30 6.12
C LYS A 71 8.66 9.63 5.66
N GLU A 72 9.62 8.73 5.88
CA GLU A 72 10.98 8.89 5.34
C GLU A 72 10.98 8.89 3.81
N PHE A 73 10.21 7.99 3.20
CA PHE A 73 10.06 7.92 1.74
C PHE A 73 9.48 9.20 1.12
N SER A 74 8.42 9.75 1.69
CA SER A 74 7.77 10.98 1.20
C SER A 74 8.70 12.20 1.25
N SER A 75 9.72 12.18 2.11
CA SER A 75 10.77 13.19 2.15
C SER A 75 11.80 13.08 1.02
N LEU A 76 11.91 11.89 0.40
CA LEU A 76 12.83 11.61 -0.72
C LEU A 76 12.18 11.83 -2.09
N VAL A 77 10.85 11.78 -2.18
CA VAL A 77 10.10 12.06 -3.41
C VAL A 77 9.89 13.57 -3.52
N ILE A 78 10.77 14.23 -4.26
CA ILE A 78 10.83 15.70 -4.34
C ILE A 78 9.92 16.26 -5.45
N GLU A 79 9.50 15.45 -6.41
CA GLU A 79 8.73 15.93 -7.57
C GLU A 79 7.21 15.82 -7.39
N GLU A 80 6.55 16.98 -7.41
CA GLU A 80 5.10 17.13 -7.33
C GLU A 80 4.37 16.59 -8.57
N GLN A 81 5.07 16.48 -9.71
CA GLN A 81 4.54 16.04 -11.01
C GLN A 81 4.49 14.51 -11.18
N SER A 82 5.25 13.76 -10.38
CA SER A 82 5.42 12.29 -10.49
C SER A 82 4.84 11.52 -9.32
N LYS A 83 4.06 12.18 -8.46
CA LYS A 83 3.11 11.50 -7.59
C LYS A 83 2.07 10.87 -8.51
N MET A 84 2.15 9.54 -8.68
CA MET A 84 1.00 8.73 -9.11
C MET A 84 -0.25 9.29 -8.42
N ASP A 85 -1.35 9.41 -9.16
CA ASP A 85 -2.59 9.93 -8.59
C ASP A 85 -3.10 8.88 -7.60
N MET A 86 -2.55 8.94 -6.39
CA MET A 86 -2.43 7.80 -5.50
C MET A 86 -3.80 7.23 -5.15
N PHE A 87 -4.83 8.08 -5.17
CA PHE A 87 -6.21 7.69 -4.95
C PHE A 87 -6.79 6.95 -6.16
N ASN A 88 -6.64 7.49 -7.37
CA ASN A 88 -7.16 6.87 -8.59
C ASN A 88 -6.41 5.58 -8.97
N ASP A 89 -5.10 5.54 -8.74
CA ASP A 89 -4.27 4.35 -9.00
C ASP A 89 -4.54 3.24 -7.97
N MET A 90 -4.84 3.59 -6.72
CA MET A 90 -5.21 2.63 -5.69
C MET A 90 -6.57 1.98 -5.97
N ASP A 91 -7.60 2.75 -6.33
CA ASP A 91 -8.93 2.19 -6.68
C ASP A 91 -8.89 1.31 -7.93
N SER A 92 -8.10 1.73 -8.93
CA SER A 92 -7.87 0.94 -10.13
C SER A 92 -7.16 -0.38 -9.78
N PHE A 93 -6.12 -0.30 -8.95
CA PHE A 93 -5.38 -1.48 -8.51
C PHE A 93 -6.23 -2.45 -7.68
N ASP A 94 -6.98 -1.96 -6.69
CA ASP A 94 -7.96 -2.73 -5.89
C ASP A 94 -8.88 -3.52 -6.82
N THR A 95 -9.44 -2.86 -7.84
CA THR A 95 -10.33 -3.50 -8.82
C THR A 95 -9.64 -4.63 -9.59
N TYR A 96 -8.43 -4.39 -10.12
CA TYR A 96 -7.67 -5.41 -10.84
C TYR A 96 -7.24 -6.57 -9.94
N PHE A 97 -6.74 -6.25 -8.75
CA PHE A 97 -6.27 -7.22 -7.78
C PHE A 97 -7.41 -8.13 -7.33
N ARG A 98 -8.55 -7.56 -6.93
CA ARG A 98 -9.72 -8.34 -6.51
C ARG A 98 -10.28 -9.23 -7.60
N LYS A 99 -10.28 -8.75 -8.85
CA LYS A 99 -10.67 -9.57 -10.01
C LYS A 99 -9.73 -10.76 -10.19
N TRP A 100 -8.43 -10.55 -10.06
CA TRP A 100 -7.43 -11.62 -10.15
C TRP A 100 -7.52 -12.61 -8.97
N ALA A 101 -7.64 -12.09 -7.75
CA ALA A 101 -7.69 -12.85 -6.50
C ALA A 101 -9.07 -13.49 -6.23
N LYS A 102 -10.10 -13.16 -7.02
CA LYS A 102 -11.48 -13.67 -6.90
C LYS A 102 -12.14 -13.32 -5.56
N ILE A 103 -11.88 -12.12 -5.06
CA ILE A 103 -12.40 -11.60 -3.79
C ILE A 103 -13.25 -10.33 -4.04
N PRO A 104 -14.52 -10.47 -4.44
CA PRO A 104 -15.35 -9.33 -4.81
C PRO A 104 -15.53 -8.38 -3.62
N LYS A 105 -15.49 -7.08 -3.90
CA LYS A 105 -15.73 -6.02 -2.92
C LYS A 105 -17.19 -6.07 -2.44
N GLY A 106 -17.41 -5.87 -1.14
CA GLY A 106 -18.76 -5.90 -0.56
C GLY A 106 -19.40 -7.28 -0.59
N TRP A 107 -18.58 -8.33 -0.45
CA TRP A 107 -19.09 -9.69 -0.32
C TRP A 107 -20.03 -9.79 0.89
N GLU A 108 -21.25 -10.27 0.66
CA GLU A 108 -22.19 -10.55 1.74
C GLU A 108 -22.26 -12.05 2.02
N PRO A 109 -22.39 -12.43 3.30
CA PRO A 109 -22.59 -13.81 3.66
C PRO A 109 -23.92 -14.35 3.15
N LEU A 110 -23.93 -15.63 2.76
CA LEU A 110 -25.17 -16.33 2.45
C LEU A 110 -26.09 -16.28 3.68
N LYS A 111 -27.31 -15.77 3.50
CA LYS A 111 -28.35 -15.81 4.53
C LYS A 111 -28.64 -17.28 4.84
N GLN A 112 -28.14 -17.78 5.97
CA GLN A 112 -28.58 -19.04 6.52
C GLN A 112 -29.82 -18.74 7.36
N GLU A 113 -30.97 -19.25 6.94
CA GLU A 113 -32.13 -19.36 7.82
C GLU A 113 -31.72 -20.28 8.98
N ILE A 114 -31.68 -19.73 10.19
CA ILE A 114 -31.50 -20.49 11.43
C ILE A 114 -32.87 -21.02 11.87
#